data_AF-A0A7L7K569-F1
#
_entry.id   AF-A0A7L7K569-F1
#
_cell.length_a   1.000
_cell.length_b   1.000
_cell.length_c   1.000
_cell.angle_alpha   90.00
_cell.angle_beta   90.00
_cell.angle_gamma   90.00
#
_symmetry.space_group_name_H-M   'P 1'
#
loop_
_entity.id
_entity.type
_entity.pdbx_description
1 polymer ?
#
loop_
_entity_poly.entity_id
_entity_poly.type
_entity_poly.pdbx_seq_one_letter_code
_entity_poly.pdbx_strand_id
1 'polypeptide(L)'
;MEVKSTWLFKTNPVGKILTGGESAGNSEIMGDGLKWTCGLILKSPKKWLSEHVPSHKQPSNDHEMGSYLAGIIEGDGCFSGKRLEIVLHLEDMGLAYRLKSWVGYGSVYKIKKKKAVKYSLTHKEGLKKILFLTNSYWVGFSKWQQIKNHGLDEWVGLKLKPPCGKVDPDSFWTAGFLDADGCLNVYLGKSLTHALKKRPQIQVRAKQKESFLPECLKACWGGSLSFTKKDLCTTWSLASVNPKKRGLYEWFLLMDSHPLQSSNKYTQYVLLRKAFLLMQHKKHLIPEGLAKIEKLQTQISLFYADLKKQKPGSMQKL
;
A
#
# COMPACT_ATOMS: atom_id res chain seq x y z
N MET A 1 -11.61 20.86 38.90
CA MET A 1 -10.87 19.60 38.66
C MET A 1 -10.36 19.63 37.24
N GLU A 2 -9.11 20.03 37.10
CA GLU A 2 -8.46 20.38 35.85
C GLU A 2 -7.25 19.46 35.76
N VAL A 3 -7.16 18.60 34.75
CA VAL A 3 -5.96 17.77 34.50
C VAL A 3 -5.42 18.15 33.13
N LYS A 4 -4.46 19.07 33.15
CA LYS A 4 -3.55 19.34 32.03
C LYS A 4 -2.53 18.20 31.99
N SER A 5 -2.44 17.48 30.87
CA SER A 5 -1.32 16.57 30.59
C SER A 5 -0.48 17.13 29.45
N THR A 6 0.67 17.67 29.82
CA THR A 6 1.74 18.11 28.92
C THR A 6 2.62 16.90 28.59
N TRP A 7 2.74 16.54 27.32
CA TRP A 7 3.69 15.52 26.87
C TRP A 7 5.01 16.19 26.46
N LEU A 8 6.03 16.06 27.32
CA LEU A 8 7.40 16.48 27.05
C LEU A 8 8.17 15.33 26.38
N PHE A 9 8.62 15.55 25.14
CA PHE A 9 9.56 14.66 24.45
C PHE A 9 10.97 14.84 25.03
N LYS A 10 11.56 13.78 25.58
CA LYS A 10 13.01 13.74 25.90
C LYS A 10 13.74 12.95 24.82
N THR A 11 14.64 13.62 24.10
CA THR A 11 15.66 13.00 23.23
C THR A 11 16.86 12.57 24.08
N ASN A 12 17.41 11.38 23.84
CA ASN A 12 18.67 10.96 24.43
C ASN A 12 19.79 11.00 23.37
N PRO A 13 20.97 11.59 23.63
CA PRO A 13 22.04 11.74 22.65
C PRO A 13 22.97 10.53 22.60
N VAL A 14 23.66 10.44 21.45
CA VAL A 14 24.61 9.43 20.97
C VAL A 14 25.65 8.97 22.00
N GLY A 15 25.97 7.66 22.02
CA GLY A 15 27.13 7.13 22.75
C GLY A 15 27.45 5.65 22.51
N LYS A 16 28.34 5.40 21.54
CA LYS A 16 29.33 4.29 21.42
C LYS A 16 28.91 2.86 21.01
N ILE A 17 29.81 2.33 20.18
CA ILE A 17 29.92 0.98 19.59
C ILE A 17 30.64 0.06 20.59
N LEU A 18 30.19 -1.19 20.71
CA LEU A 18 31.00 -2.30 21.22
C LEU A 18 30.88 -3.51 20.30
N THR A 19 32.04 -4.05 19.94
CA THR A 19 32.30 -5.26 19.17
C THR A 19 32.27 -6.51 20.05
N GLY A 20 31.78 -7.63 19.54
CA GLY A 20 31.95 -8.96 20.14
C GLY A 20 31.14 -10.00 19.37
N GLY A 21 31.82 -10.96 18.75
CA GLY A 21 31.19 -12.13 18.13
C GLY A 21 30.99 -13.25 19.15
N GLU A 22 29.92 -14.03 18.99
CA GLU A 22 29.95 -15.49 18.79
C GLU A 22 28.54 -16.10 18.79
N SER A 23 28.39 -17.06 17.86
CA SER A 23 27.60 -18.30 17.80
C SER A 23 26.24 -18.54 18.48
N ALA A 24 25.59 -19.57 17.93
CA ALA A 24 24.26 -20.10 18.18
C ALA A 24 23.93 -20.42 19.65
N GLY A 25 22.75 -19.98 20.09
CA GLY A 25 22.12 -20.42 21.33
C GLY A 25 20.79 -19.71 21.52
N ASN A 26 19.71 -20.49 21.55
CA ASN A 26 18.38 -20.03 21.93
C ASN A 26 18.44 -19.45 23.36
N SER A 27 18.00 -18.21 23.55
CA SER A 27 17.53 -17.74 24.86
C SER A 27 16.38 -16.74 24.68
N GLU A 28 15.23 -17.10 25.24
CA GLU A 28 14.14 -16.17 25.51
C GLU A 28 14.62 -15.16 26.56
N ILE A 29 14.58 -13.88 26.22
CA ILE A 29 14.63 -12.80 27.22
C ILE A 29 13.51 -11.81 26.87
N MET A 30 12.59 -11.67 27.83
CA MET A 30 11.52 -10.68 27.86
C MET A 30 12.12 -9.27 27.95
N GLY A 31 11.54 -8.34 27.20
CA GLY A 31 11.82 -6.91 27.30
C GLY A 31 10.76 -6.13 26.55
N ASP A 32 10.11 -5.20 27.26
CA ASP A 32 8.97 -4.41 26.81
C ASP A 32 9.23 -3.71 25.47
N GLY A 33 8.63 -4.27 24.43
CA GLY A 33 8.44 -3.64 23.14
C GLY A 33 7.15 -4.18 22.58
N LEU A 34 6.20 -3.30 22.24
CA LEU A 34 4.98 -3.64 21.52
C LEU A 34 5.31 -4.52 20.32
N LYS A 35 5.15 -5.85 20.48
CA LYS A 35 5.31 -6.82 19.42
C LYS A 35 4.06 -6.77 18.55
N TRP A 36 4.13 -6.00 17.48
CA TRP A 36 3.13 -5.97 16.43
C TRP A 36 3.29 -7.23 15.56
N THR A 37 2.61 -8.30 15.93
CA THR A 37 2.43 -9.45 15.03
C THR A 37 1.03 -9.36 14.44
N CYS A 38 0.94 -9.27 13.10
CA CYS A 38 -0.33 -9.56 12.44
C CYS A 38 -0.66 -11.04 12.68
N GLY A 39 -1.76 -11.27 13.40
CA GLY A 39 -2.24 -12.58 13.78
C GLY A 39 -2.80 -13.36 12.58
N LEU A 40 -1.92 -13.81 11.70
CA LEU A 40 -2.18 -14.97 10.84
C LEU A 40 -1.26 -16.09 11.30
N ILE A 41 -1.74 -16.94 12.21
CA ILE A 41 -1.14 -18.26 12.42
C ILE A 41 -1.71 -19.16 11.32
N LEU A 42 -1.24 -18.97 10.09
CA LEU A 42 -1.49 -19.92 9.02
C LEU A 42 -0.36 -20.95 9.01
N LYS A 43 -0.77 -22.23 9.12
CA LYS A 43 0.09 -23.41 9.04
C LYS A 43 1.07 -23.27 7.87
N SER A 44 2.33 -23.65 8.10
CA SER A 44 3.49 -23.64 7.19
C SER A 44 3.19 -23.52 5.68
N PRO A 45 3.94 -22.71 4.90
CA PRO A 45 3.71 -22.52 3.47
C PRO A 45 4.07 -23.79 2.69
N LYS A 46 3.15 -24.77 2.65
CA LYS A 46 3.25 -25.99 1.85
C LYS A 46 2.46 -25.93 0.55
N LYS A 47 1.71 -24.86 0.27
CA LYS A 47 0.98 -24.71 -1.00
C LYS A 47 1.68 -23.71 -1.91
N TRP A 48 1.90 -24.13 -3.15
CA TRP A 48 2.25 -23.23 -4.25
C TRP A 48 1.06 -22.32 -4.56
N LEU A 49 1.34 -21.10 -5.03
CA LEU A 49 0.31 -20.23 -5.57
C LEU A 49 -0.30 -20.91 -6.79
N SER A 50 -1.64 -20.90 -6.88
CA SER A 50 -2.38 -21.48 -8.01
C SER A 50 -1.95 -20.86 -9.33
N GLU A 51 -1.78 -21.67 -10.38
CA GLU A 51 -1.49 -21.17 -11.73
C GLU A 51 -2.65 -20.33 -12.27
N HIS A 52 -3.88 -20.70 -11.93
CA HIS A 52 -5.08 -19.94 -12.29
C HIS A 52 -5.19 -18.67 -11.45
N VAL A 53 -5.30 -17.53 -12.13
CA VAL A 53 -5.65 -16.26 -11.50
C VAL A 53 -7.13 -16.32 -11.14
N PRO A 54 -7.53 -16.06 -9.88
CA PRO A 54 -8.93 -15.96 -9.53
C PRO A 54 -9.64 -14.86 -10.33
N SER A 55 -10.97 -14.97 -10.44
CA SER A 55 -11.80 -13.91 -11.00
C SER A 55 -11.57 -12.60 -10.26
N HIS A 56 -11.47 -11.47 -10.98
CA HIS A 56 -11.37 -10.15 -10.36
C HIS A 56 -12.62 -9.85 -9.53
N LYS A 57 -12.50 -9.93 -8.20
CA LYS A 57 -13.57 -9.63 -7.25
C LYS A 57 -13.59 -8.14 -6.92
N GLN A 58 -14.77 -7.54 -6.94
CA GLN A 58 -14.98 -6.21 -6.39
C GLN A 58 -15.47 -6.33 -4.95
N PRO A 59 -15.22 -5.33 -4.09
CA PRO A 59 -15.90 -5.22 -2.81
C PRO A 59 -17.41 -5.39 -2.97
N SER A 60 -18.00 -6.37 -2.28
CA SER A 60 -19.40 -6.75 -2.47
C SER A 60 -20.33 -6.37 -1.32
N ASN A 61 -19.77 -5.89 -0.21
CA ASN A 61 -20.53 -5.47 0.97
C ASN A 61 -19.90 -4.21 1.60
N ASP A 62 -20.61 -3.60 2.55
CA ASP A 62 -20.19 -2.36 3.20
C ASP A 62 -18.87 -2.47 3.96
N HIS A 63 -18.55 -3.65 4.51
CA HIS A 63 -17.29 -3.89 5.21
C HIS A 63 -16.10 -3.87 4.24
N GLU A 64 -16.21 -4.60 3.14
CA GLU A 64 -15.19 -4.65 2.09
C GLU A 64 -15.03 -3.29 1.41
N MET A 65 -16.14 -2.62 1.11
CA MET A 65 -16.12 -1.27 0.55
C MET A 65 -15.49 -0.27 1.51
N GLY A 66 -15.87 -0.31 2.80
CA GLY A 66 -15.32 0.56 3.84
C GLY A 66 -13.82 0.39 4.03
N SER A 67 -13.35 -0.86 4.02
CA SER A 67 -11.92 -1.21 4.08
C SER A 67 -11.16 -0.67 2.87
N TYR A 68 -11.65 -0.92 1.65
CA TYR A 68 -11.04 -0.42 0.42
C TYR A 68 -10.98 1.12 0.40
N LEU A 69 -12.12 1.77 0.72
CA LEU A 69 -12.26 3.22 0.74
C LEU A 69 -11.30 3.87 1.74
N ALA A 70 -11.15 3.28 2.94
CA ALA A 70 -10.18 3.77 3.91
C ALA A 70 -8.75 3.73 3.34
N GLY A 71 -8.34 2.60 2.73
CA GLY A 71 -7.02 2.46 2.13
C GLY A 71 -6.72 3.48 1.04
N ILE A 72 -7.63 3.67 0.08
CA ILE A 72 -7.42 4.63 -1.02
C ILE A 72 -7.47 6.09 -0.55
N ILE A 73 -8.30 6.40 0.46
CA ILE A 73 -8.34 7.73 1.08
C ILE A 73 -7.06 8.01 1.87
N GLU A 74 -6.51 7.03 2.58
CA GLU A 74 -5.25 7.19 3.31
C GLU A 74 -4.04 7.41 2.40
N GLY A 75 -4.05 6.80 1.20
CA GLY A 75 -3.08 7.10 0.15
C GLY A 75 -3.28 8.48 -0.49
N ASP A 76 -4.35 8.64 -1.29
CA ASP A 76 -4.54 9.79 -2.19
C ASP A 76 -5.70 10.74 -1.80
N GLY A 77 -6.39 10.47 -0.70
CA GLY A 77 -7.51 11.30 -0.24
C GLY A 77 -7.08 12.58 0.47
N CYS A 78 -7.91 13.61 0.39
CA CYS A 78 -7.72 14.87 1.09
C CYS A 78 -9.07 15.40 1.61
N PHE A 79 -9.19 15.54 2.93
CA PHE A 79 -10.30 16.26 3.54
C PHE A 79 -9.91 17.73 3.71
N SER A 80 -10.73 18.63 3.16
CA SER A 80 -10.53 20.08 3.25
C SER A 80 -11.87 20.76 3.50
N GLY A 81 -12.10 21.25 4.72
CA GLY A 81 -13.41 21.73 5.14
C GLY A 81 -14.49 20.66 5.00
N LYS A 82 -15.61 20.98 4.34
CA LYS A 82 -16.75 20.07 4.11
C LYS A 82 -16.63 19.30 2.78
N ARG A 83 -15.45 18.81 2.46
CA ARG A 83 -15.16 18.15 1.18
C ARG A 83 -14.11 17.06 1.34
N LEU A 84 -14.32 15.95 0.64
CA LEU A 84 -13.29 14.96 0.33
C LEU A 84 -12.94 15.04 -1.16
N GLU A 85 -11.65 15.01 -1.46
CA GLU A 85 -11.15 14.86 -2.82
C GLU A 85 -10.18 13.67 -2.90
N ILE A 86 -10.30 12.86 -3.95
CA ILE A 86 -9.35 11.80 -4.30
C ILE A 86 -8.89 12.07 -5.73
N VAL A 87 -7.59 12.25 -5.92
CA VAL A 87 -6.99 12.53 -7.23
C VAL A 87 -6.31 11.26 -7.73
N LEU A 88 -6.72 10.80 -8.91
CA LEU A 88 -6.23 9.58 -9.54
C LEU A 88 -5.60 9.90 -10.89
N HIS A 89 -4.81 8.98 -11.45
CA HIS A 89 -4.33 9.09 -12.83
C HIS A 89 -5.51 9.04 -13.82
N LEU A 90 -5.37 9.68 -14.99
CA LEU A 90 -6.45 9.77 -15.98
C LEU A 90 -6.94 8.39 -16.46
N GLU A 91 -6.03 7.42 -16.57
CA GLU A 91 -6.35 6.04 -16.95
C GLU A 91 -7.17 5.30 -15.88
N ASP A 92 -7.17 5.79 -14.65
CA ASP A 92 -7.99 5.28 -13.55
C ASP A 92 -9.35 6.01 -13.43
N MET A 93 -9.80 6.63 -14.52
CA MET A 93 -11.15 7.23 -14.59
C MET A 93 -12.27 6.25 -14.25
N GLY A 94 -12.15 4.99 -14.68
CA GLY A 94 -13.11 3.94 -14.31
C GLY A 94 -13.19 3.73 -12.81
N LEU A 95 -12.04 3.80 -12.10
CA LEU A 95 -12.01 3.73 -10.64
C LEU A 95 -12.69 4.96 -10.02
N ALA A 96 -12.43 6.17 -10.54
CA ALA A 96 -13.09 7.39 -10.04
C ALA A 96 -14.63 7.31 -10.12
N TYR A 97 -15.18 6.82 -11.24
CA TYR A 97 -16.63 6.62 -11.37
C TYR A 97 -17.14 5.48 -10.48
N ARG A 98 -16.33 4.44 -10.25
CA ARG A 98 -16.67 3.36 -9.31
C ARG A 98 -16.75 3.84 -7.86
N LEU A 99 -15.81 4.67 -7.43
CA LEU A 99 -15.86 5.32 -6.11
C LEU A 99 -17.13 6.14 -5.96
N LYS A 100 -17.48 6.94 -6.99
CA LYS A 100 -18.74 7.68 -7.03
C LYS A 100 -19.95 6.74 -6.94
N SER A 101 -19.98 5.62 -7.66
CA SER A 101 -21.13 4.69 -7.62
C SER A 101 -21.29 4.00 -6.27
N TRP A 102 -20.20 3.59 -5.62
CA TRP A 102 -20.26 2.97 -4.29
C TRP A 102 -20.80 3.94 -3.23
N VAL A 103 -20.33 5.19 -3.25
CA VAL A 103 -20.81 6.21 -2.32
C VAL A 103 -22.24 6.64 -2.71
N GLY A 104 -22.55 6.72 -4.00
CA GLY A 104 -23.83 7.23 -4.54
C GLY A 104 -23.89 8.75 -4.62
N TYR A 105 -22.78 9.45 -4.33
CA TYR A 105 -22.70 10.91 -4.28
C TYR A 105 -21.39 11.42 -4.90
N GLY A 106 -21.33 12.72 -5.16
CA GLY A 106 -20.13 13.40 -5.65
C GLY A 106 -20.00 13.44 -7.17
N SER A 107 -18.90 14.04 -7.62
CA SER A 107 -18.65 14.35 -9.02
C SER A 107 -17.23 13.98 -9.42
N VAL A 108 -17.06 13.60 -10.69
CA VAL A 108 -15.78 13.22 -11.27
C VAL A 108 -15.39 14.26 -12.32
N TYR A 109 -14.20 14.83 -12.19
CA TYR A 109 -13.69 15.90 -13.06
C TYR A 109 -12.32 15.55 -13.62
N LYS A 110 -12.11 15.76 -14.92
CA LYS A 110 -10.75 15.76 -15.50
C LYS A 110 -10.01 17.03 -15.04
N ILE A 111 -8.77 16.91 -14.59
CA ILE A 111 -7.95 18.06 -14.21
C ILE A 111 -7.32 18.65 -15.47
N LYS A 112 -7.58 19.94 -15.75
CA LYS A 112 -7.06 20.62 -16.95
C LYS A 112 -5.53 20.55 -16.99
N LYS A 113 -4.98 20.26 -18.19
CA LYS A 113 -3.53 20.19 -18.46
C LYS A 113 -2.76 19.16 -17.62
N LYS A 114 -3.44 18.21 -16.96
CA LYS A 114 -2.81 17.10 -16.22
C LYS A 114 -3.43 15.78 -16.68
N LYS A 115 -2.67 14.69 -16.70
CA LYS A 115 -3.21 13.34 -16.88
C LYS A 115 -3.77 12.82 -15.56
N ALA A 116 -4.73 13.54 -15.00
CA ALA A 116 -5.34 13.22 -13.73
C ALA A 116 -6.84 13.49 -13.76
N VAL A 117 -7.57 12.71 -12.96
CA VAL A 117 -9.00 12.84 -12.70
C VAL A 117 -9.20 13.00 -11.20
N LYS A 118 -10.23 13.74 -10.81
CA LYS A 118 -10.57 14.01 -9.42
C LYS A 118 -11.98 13.54 -9.13
N TYR A 119 -12.14 12.65 -8.15
CA TYR A 119 -13.41 12.43 -7.49
C TYR A 119 -13.54 13.46 -6.35
N SER A 120 -14.62 14.24 -6.36
CA SER A 120 -14.88 15.31 -5.39
C SER A 120 -16.26 15.10 -4.76
N LEU A 121 -16.28 15.05 -3.43
CA LEU A 121 -17.46 14.78 -2.64
C LEU A 121 -17.68 15.91 -1.63
N THR A 122 -18.73 16.69 -1.85
CA THR A 122 -19.15 17.82 -0.98
C THR A 122 -20.52 17.60 -0.35
N HIS A 123 -21.29 16.64 -0.87
CA HIS A 123 -22.64 16.36 -0.39
C HIS A 123 -22.62 15.82 1.04
N LYS A 124 -23.40 16.42 1.95
CA LYS A 124 -23.41 16.07 3.38
C LYS A 124 -23.69 14.59 3.61
N GLU A 125 -24.74 14.05 3.01
CA GLU A 125 -25.09 12.62 3.17
C GLU A 125 -24.05 11.68 2.57
N GLY A 126 -23.36 12.10 1.51
CA GLY A 126 -22.27 11.30 0.94
C GLY A 126 -21.04 11.29 1.84
N LEU A 127 -20.70 12.43 2.45
CA LEU A 127 -19.64 12.52 3.45
C LEU A 127 -20.00 11.73 4.71
N LYS A 128 -21.26 11.78 5.15
CA LYS A 128 -21.76 10.95 6.26
C LYS A 128 -21.60 9.47 5.95
N LYS A 129 -22.04 9.03 4.77
CA LYS A 129 -21.91 7.64 4.33
C LYS A 129 -20.46 7.19 4.25
N ILE A 130 -19.57 7.98 3.65
CA ILE A 130 -18.16 7.58 3.52
C ILE A 130 -17.48 7.48 4.88
N LEU A 131 -17.72 8.44 5.78
CA LEU A 131 -17.17 8.42 7.14
C LEU A 131 -17.75 7.26 7.96
N PHE A 132 -19.01 6.89 7.75
CA PHE A 132 -19.62 5.72 8.37
C PHE A 132 -18.95 4.42 7.91
N LEU A 133 -18.81 4.23 6.59
CA LEU A 133 -18.20 3.04 6.01
C LEU A 133 -16.74 2.86 6.45
N THR A 134 -15.95 3.94 6.50
CA THR A 134 -14.52 3.85 6.81
C THR A 134 -14.19 3.90 8.30
N ASN A 135 -15.17 4.18 9.17
CA ASN A 135 -14.94 4.51 10.59
C ASN A 135 -14.13 3.45 11.36
N SER A 136 -14.27 2.17 11.00
CA SER A 136 -13.57 1.06 11.67
C SER A 136 -12.28 0.63 10.95
N TYR A 137 -11.88 1.32 9.88
CA TYR A 137 -10.81 0.89 8.96
C TYR A 137 -9.66 1.89 8.81
N TRP A 138 -9.69 3.02 9.53
CA TRP A 138 -8.56 3.95 9.56
C TRP A 138 -7.34 3.30 10.22
N VAL A 139 -6.20 3.29 9.53
CA VAL A 139 -4.95 2.76 10.09
C VAL A 139 -4.13 3.88 10.70
N GLY A 140 -3.86 4.95 9.95
CA GLY A 140 -3.05 6.10 10.34
C GLY A 140 -3.84 7.31 10.83
N PHE A 141 -3.13 8.26 11.44
CA PHE A 141 -3.74 9.45 12.04
C PHE A 141 -3.93 10.61 11.08
N SER A 142 -3.18 10.70 9.96
CA SER A 142 -3.20 11.88 9.09
C SER A 142 -4.61 12.24 8.58
N LYS A 143 -5.33 11.31 7.94
CA LYS A 143 -6.68 11.61 7.41
C LYS A 143 -7.70 11.77 8.53
N TRP A 144 -7.57 10.99 9.60
CA TRP A 144 -8.39 11.11 10.79
C TRP A 144 -8.30 12.51 11.41
N GLN A 145 -7.08 13.06 11.52
CA GLN A 145 -6.83 14.41 12.01
C GLN A 145 -7.40 15.46 11.07
N GLN A 146 -7.33 15.27 9.74
CA GLN A 146 -7.97 16.20 8.79
C GLN A 146 -9.49 16.28 9.02
N ILE A 147 -10.16 15.13 9.24
CA ILE A 147 -11.60 15.08 9.52
C ILE A 147 -11.91 15.86 10.80
N LYS A 148 -11.15 15.61 11.88
CA LYS A 148 -11.33 16.28 13.18
C LYS A 148 -11.06 17.78 13.12
N ASN A 149 -9.95 18.19 12.51
CA ASN A 149 -9.55 19.59 12.42
C ASN A 149 -10.56 20.44 11.63
N HIS A 150 -11.33 19.81 10.74
CA HIS A 150 -12.40 20.47 10.00
C HIS A 150 -13.79 20.32 10.63
N GLY A 151 -13.91 19.70 11.80
CA GLY A 151 -15.18 19.42 12.48
C GLY A 151 -16.15 18.62 11.60
N LEU A 152 -15.61 17.80 10.69
CA LEU A 152 -16.41 17.18 9.64
C LEU A 152 -17.33 16.09 10.20
N ASP A 153 -16.82 15.32 11.16
CA ASP A 153 -17.56 14.27 11.86
C ASP A 153 -18.72 14.85 12.70
N GLU A 154 -18.48 15.95 13.42
CA GLU A 154 -19.52 16.69 14.13
C GLU A 154 -20.57 17.25 13.16
N TRP A 155 -20.14 17.85 12.05
CA TRP A 155 -21.05 18.43 11.06
C TRP A 155 -22.00 17.39 10.42
N VAL A 156 -21.53 16.17 10.18
CA VAL A 156 -22.36 15.07 9.68
C VAL A 156 -23.09 14.30 10.79
N GLY A 157 -22.84 14.61 12.06
CA GLY A 157 -23.46 13.96 13.21
C GLY A 157 -22.98 12.52 13.41
N LEU A 158 -21.67 12.25 13.25
CA LEU A 158 -21.08 10.93 13.37
C LEU A 158 -19.95 10.91 14.41
N LYS A 159 -19.93 9.92 15.30
CA LYS A 159 -18.83 9.72 16.25
C LYS A 159 -17.68 8.97 15.57
N LEU A 160 -16.60 9.68 15.25
CA LEU A 160 -15.41 9.09 14.64
C LEU A 160 -14.62 8.27 15.68
N LYS A 161 -14.29 7.02 15.34
CA LYS A 161 -13.41 6.14 16.14
C LYS A 161 -11.96 6.51 15.87
N PRO A 162 -11.05 6.40 16.85
CA PRO A 162 -9.62 6.59 16.61
C PRO A 162 -9.10 5.53 15.61
N PRO A 163 -8.02 5.83 14.85
CA PRO A 163 -7.38 4.83 13.99
C PRO A 163 -6.94 3.60 14.78
N CYS A 164 -7.04 2.43 14.16
CA CYS A 164 -6.72 1.14 14.80
C CYS A 164 -5.22 0.86 14.89
N GLY A 165 -4.40 1.62 14.16
CA GLY A 165 -2.94 1.53 14.18
C GLY A 165 -2.35 0.26 13.56
N LYS A 166 -3.15 -0.58 12.90
CA LYS A 166 -2.70 -1.83 12.28
C LYS A 166 -3.42 -2.11 10.97
N VAL A 167 -2.68 -2.63 10.00
CA VAL A 167 -3.27 -3.14 8.75
C VAL A 167 -3.91 -4.49 9.03
N ASP A 168 -5.17 -4.65 8.64
CA ASP A 168 -5.83 -5.96 8.61
C ASP A 168 -5.35 -6.74 7.37
N PRO A 169 -4.63 -7.87 7.56
CA PRO A 169 -4.08 -8.65 6.45
C PRO A 169 -5.14 -9.39 5.63
N ASP A 170 -6.41 -9.43 6.05
CA ASP A 170 -7.52 -10.08 5.35
C ASP A 170 -8.60 -9.06 4.97
N SER A 171 -8.18 -7.97 4.34
CA SER A 171 -9.08 -6.88 3.98
C SER A 171 -8.65 -6.13 2.72
N PHE A 172 -9.59 -5.40 2.11
CA PHE A 172 -9.32 -4.58 0.92
C PHE A 172 -8.49 -3.32 1.20
N TRP A 173 -8.18 -2.98 2.46
CA TRP A 173 -7.44 -1.77 2.82
C TRP A 173 -6.09 -1.72 2.10
N THR A 174 -5.34 -2.82 2.09
CA THR A 174 -4.04 -2.89 1.41
C THR A 174 -4.20 -2.68 -0.11
N ALA A 175 -5.28 -3.20 -0.70
CA ALA A 175 -5.55 -3.00 -2.12
C ALA A 175 -5.86 -1.53 -2.44
N GLY A 176 -6.72 -0.88 -1.65
CA GLY A 176 -7.02 0.54 -1.82
C GLY A 176 -5.79 1.42 -1.64
N PHE A 177 -4.97 1.13 -0.64
CA PHE A 177 -3.73 1.87 -0.37
C PHE A 177 -2.69 1.71 -1.48
N LEU A 178 -2.54 0.49 -2.04
CA LEU A 178 -1.64 0.25 -3.17
C LEU A 178 -2.17 0.78 -4.50
N ASP A 179 -3.48 0.90 -4.66
CA ASP A 179 -4.07 1.57 -5.83
C ASP A 179 -3.68 3.06 -5.89
N ALA A 180 -3.56 3.71 -4.72
CA ALA A 180 -3.04 5.07 -4.59
C ALA A 180 -1.51 5.12 -4.72
N ASP A 181 -0.76 4.59 -3.74
CA ASP A 181 0.69 4.82 -3.60
C ASP A 181 1.58 3.60 -3.91
N GLY A 182 0.96 2.50 -4.37
CA GLY A 182 1.68 1.26 -4.63
C GLY A 182 2.60 1.35 -5.85
N CYS A 183 3.70 0.59 -5.84
CA CYS A 183 4.55 0.36 -6.99
C CYS A 183 4.86 -1.14 -7.09
N LEU A 184 4.34 -1.75 -8.14
CA LEU A 184 4.46 -3.17 -8.44
C LEU A 184 5.44 -3.34 -9.60
N ASN A 185 6.53 -4.09 -9.41
CA ASN A 185 7.51 -4.29 -10.46
C ASN A 185 8.33 -5.58 -10.30
N VAL A 186 8.90 -6.04 -11.41
CA VAL A 186 10.02 -6.98 -11.42
C VAL A 186 11.32 -6.20 -11.57
N TYR A 187 12.25 -6.38 -10.64
CA TYR A 187 13.60 -5.87 -10.77
C TYR A 187 14.53 -6.96 -11.31
N LEU A 188 15.30 -6.61 -12.34
CA LEU A 188 16.29 -7.50 -12.96
C LEU A 188 17.69 -7.05 -12.53
N GLY A 189 18.17 -7.60 -11.42
CA GLY A 189 19.52 -7.34 -10.95
C GLY A 189 20.56 -8.07 -11.81
N LYS A 190 21.73 -7.47 -12.01
CA LYS A 190 22.91 -8.20 -12.49
C LYS A 190 23.39 -9.16 -11.41
N SER A 191 23.89 -10.32 -11.81
CA SER A 191 24.50 -11.31 -10.91
C SER A 191 25.74 -11.89 -11.56
N LEU A 192 26.82 -12.01 -10.80
CA LEU A 192 28.05 -12.67 -11.25
C LEU A 192 28.02 -14.18 -11.00
N THR A 193 27.16 -14.63 -10.09
CA THR A 193 27.11 -16.03 -9.62
C THR A 193 26.02 -16.86 -10.30
N HIS A 194 25.00 -16.22 -10.89
CA HIS A 194 23.97 -16.94 -11.65
C HIS A 194 24.44 -17.22 -13.07
N ALA A 195 24.16 -18.42 -13.59
CA ALA A 195 24.53 -18.84 -14.95
C ALA A 195 24.08 -17.85 -16.04
N LEU A 196 22.89 -17.29 -15.90
CA LEU A 196 22.32 -16.32 -16.86
C LEU A 196 22.68 -14.85 -16.57
N LYS A 197 23.58 -14.61 -15.60
CA LYS A 197 24.05 -13.29 -15.16
C LYS A 197 22.97 -12.29 -14.72
N LYS A 198 21.72 -12.73 -14.57
CA LYS A 198 20.57 -11.93 -14.13
C LYS A 198 19.86 -12.61 -12.96
N ARG A 199 19.32 -11.78 -12.07
CA ARG A 199 18.61 -12.18 -10.84
C ARG A 199 17.27 -11.44 -10.78
N PRO A 200 16.17 -12.05 -11.27
CA PRO A 200 14.86 -11.47 -11.15
C PRO A 200 14.40 -11.41 -9.69
N GLN A 201 13.77 -10.30 -9.32
CA GLN A 201 13.26 -10.03 -7.98
C GLN A 201 11.88 -9.42 -8.10
N ILE A 202 10.89 -10.01 -7.43
CA ILE A 202 9.57 -9.41 -7.28
C ILE A 202 9.68 -8.26 -6.28
N GLN A 203 9.11 -7.10 -6.60
CA GLN A 203 9.09 -5.94 -5.72
C GLN A 203 7.69 -5.30 -5.66
N VAL A 204 7.21 -5.13 -4.44
CA VAL A 204 6.04 -4.31 -4.12
C VAL A 204 6.50 -3.22 -3.16
N ARG A 205 6.18 -1.97 -3.46
CA ARG A 205 6.57 -0.82 -2.63
C ARG A 205 5.39 0.11 -2.41
N ALA A 206 5.41 0.83 -1.31
CA ALA A 206 4.52 1.97 -1.08
C ALA A 206 5.32 3.10 -0.43
N LYS A 207 5.13 4.33 -0.91
CA LYS A 207 5.87 5.51 -0.46
C LYS A 207 4.92 6.48 0.21
N GLN A 208 5.27 6.96 1.39
CA GLN A 208 4.49 7.93 2.15
C GLN A 208 5.38 8.98 2.82
N LYS A 209 4.83 10.16 3.06
CA LYS A 209 5.51 11.20 3.83
C LYS A 209 5.60 10.81 5.31
N GLU A 210 4.52 10.28 5.85
CA GLU A 210 4.47 9.75 7.22
C GLU A 210 4.99 8.31 7.26
N SER A 211 5.88 8.00 8.19
CA SER A 211 6.49 6.65 8.28
C SER A 211 5.56 5.60 8.84
N PHE A 212 4.50 6.01 9.56
CA PHE A 212 3.59 5.13 10.27
C PHE A 212 2.93 4.08 9.35
N LEU A 213 2.31 4.49 8.25
CA LEU A 213 1.67 3.54 7.31
C LEU A 213 2.68 2.54 6.70
N PRO A 214 3.86 2.97 6.20
CA PRO A 214 4.94 2.05 5.83
C PRO A 214 5.38 1.08 6.95
N GLU A 215 5.45 1.55 8.21
CA GLU A 215 5.78 0.71 9.36
C GLU A 215 4.70 -0.35 9.62
N CYS A 216 3.42 0.02 9.54
CA CYS A 216 2.31 -0.93 9.64
C CYS A 216 2.35 -1.99 8.52
N LEU A 217 2.67 -1.60 7.28
CA LEU A 217 2.87 -2.55 6.18
C LEU A 217 4.05 -3.49 6.43
N LYS A 218 5.16 -2.99 6.99
CA LYS A 218 6.29 -3.83 7.39
C LYS A 218 5.92 -4.80 8.50
N ALA A 219 5.15 -4.36 9.51
CA ALA A 219 4.69 -5.24 10.58
C ALA A 219 3.74 -6.32 10.06
N CYS A 220 2.92 -5.99 9.07
CA CYS A 220 1.94 -6.89 8.47
C CYS A 220 2.59 -7.94 7.54
N TRP A 221 3.44 -7.51 6.61
CA TRP A 221 3.95 -8.36 5.51
C TRP A 221 5.46 -8.58 5.55
N GLY A 222 6.17 -8.00 6.51
CA GLY A 222 7.63 -7.95 6.55
C GLY A 222 8.21 -6.99 5.50
N GLY A 223 9.44 -7.28 5.04
CA GLY A 223 10.16 -6.43 4.10
C GLY A 223 11.07 -5.41 4.80
N SER A 224 11.43 -4.35 4.07
CA SER A 224 12.36 -3.32 4.53
C SER A 224 11.76 -1.93 4.43
N LEU A 225 12.21 -1.02 5.30
CA LEU A 225 11.93 0.42 5.20
C LEU A 225 13.17 1.13 4.68
N SER A 226 12.97 2.14 3.85
CA SER A 226 14.02 3.06 3.42
C SER A 226 13.51 4.49 3.48
N PHE A 227 14.29 5.41 4.04
CA PHE A 227 13.98 6.82 4.10
C PHE A 227 14.73 7.59 3.00
N THR A 228 14.01 8.45 2.27
CA THR A 228 14.60 9.33 1.25
C THR A 228 14.60 10.76 1.75
N LYS A 229 15.78 11.28 2.12
CA LYS A 229 15.95 12.66 2.64
C LYS A 229 15.40 13.73 1.69
N LYS A 230 15.67 13.59 0.38
CA LYS A 230 15.25 14.56 -0.65
C LYS A 230 13.74 14.80 -0.67
N ASP A 231 12.96 13.74 -0.47
CA ASP A 231 11.50 13.79 -0.57
C ASP A 231 10.82 13.77 0.81
N LEU A 232 11.60 13.67 1.90
CA LEU A 232 11.12 13.46 3.27
C LEU A 232 10.04 12.37 3.35
N CYS A 233 10.32 11.23 2.71
CA CYS A 233 9.38 10.13 2.59
C CYS A 233 10.01 8.81 3.03
N THR A 234 9.20 7.98 3.67
CA THR A 234 9.51 6.58 3.97
C THR A 234 8.89 5.69 2.92
N THR A 235 9.65 4.71 2.44
CA THR A 235 9.18 3.70 1.50
C THR A 235 9.24 2.34 2.15
N TRP A 236 8.09 1.65 2.21
CA TRP A 236 8.04 0.23 2.49
C TRP A 236 8.34 -0.55 1.21
N SER A 237 9.13 -1.62 1.32
CA SER A 237 9.51 -2.47 0.21
C SER A 237 9.45 -3.95 0.61
N LEU A 238 8.53 -4.67 -0.01
CA LEU A 238 8.45 -6.12 0.00
C LEU A 238 9.11 -6.65 -1.26
N ALA A 239 10.39 -7.01 -1.14
CA ALA A 239 11.20 -7.52 -2.22
C ALA A 239 11.73 -8.93 -1.92
N SER A 240 11.65 -9.83 -2.90
CA SER A 240 12.20 -11.19 -2.79
C SER A 240 12.58 -11.78 -4.14
N VAL A 241 13.68 -12.55 -4.12
CA VAL A 241 14.04 -13.47 -5.21
C VAL A 241 13.56 -14.89 -4.94
N ASN A 242 13.18 -15.17 -3.68
CA ASN A 242 12.69 -16.46 -3.25
C ASN A 242 11.16 -16.40 -3.17
N PRO A 243 10.43 -17.13 -4.04
CA PRO A 243 8.96 -17.16 -4.02
C PRO A 243 8.39 -17.82 -2.76
N LYS A 244 9.21 -18.57 -2.00
CA LYS A 244 8.81 -19.17 -0.72
C LYS A 244 8.89 -18.20 0.47
N LYS A 245 9.33 -16.95 0.27
CA LYS A 245 9.37 -15.97 1.35
C LYS A 245 7.95 -15.67 1.82
N ARG A 246 7.66 -16.01 3.09
CA ARG A 246 6.33 -15.96 3.71
C ARG A 246 5.52 -14.71 3.34
N GLY A 247 6.02 -13.52 3.68
CA GLY A 247 5.27 -12.28 3.46
C GLY A 247 4.96 -11.97 1.99
N LEU A 248 5.82 -12.38 1.05
CA LEU A 248 5.53 -12.21 -0.37
C LEU A 248 4.43 -13.17 -0.84
N TYR A 249 4.50 -14.43 -0.40
CA TYR A 249 3.47 -15.43 -0.71
C TYR A 249 2.10 -15.03 -0.13
N GLU A 250 2.06 -14.63 1.14
CA GLU A 250 0.83 -14.16 1.79
C GLU A 250 0.27 -12.90 1.09
N TRP A 251 1.12 -11.97 0.66
CA TRP A 251 0.67 -10.82 -0.11
C TRP A 251 0.02 -11.21 -1.44
N PHE A 252 0.55 -12.21 -2.16
CA PHE A 252 -0.10 -12.72 -3.38
C PHE A 252 -1.47 -13.35 -3.09
N LEU A 253 -1.61 -14.09 -1.99
CA LEU A 253 -2.90 -14.65 -1.55
C LEU A 253 -3.91 -13.57 -1.21
N LEU A 254 -3.46 -12.49 -0.55
CA LEU A 254 -4.32 -11.34 -0.31
C LEU A 254 -4.76 -10.71 -1.63
N MET A 255 -3.85 -10.44 -2.56
CA MET A 255 -4.23 -9.83 -3.85
C MET A 255 -5.09 -10.75 -4.73
N ASP A 256 -5.03 -12.07 -4.54
CA ASP A 256 -5.90 -13.06 -5.20
C ASP A 256 -7.34 -13.02 -4.63
N SER A 257 -7.50 -12.72 -3.33
CA SER A 257 -8.80 -12.67 -2.63
C SER A 257 -9.42 -11.27 -2.61
N HIS A 258 -8.59 -10.26 -2.43
CA HIS A 258 -8.89 -8.83 -2.30
C HIS A 258 -8.09 -8.04 -3.34
N PRO A 259 -8.40 -8.18 -4.65
CA PRO A 259 -7.58 -7.63 -5.71
C PRO A 259 -7.64 -6.10 -5.77
N LEU A 260 -6.58 -5.52 -6.34
CA LEU A 260 -6.49 -4.13 -6.77
C LEU A 260 -7.66 -3.76 -7.68
N GLN A 261 -8.25 -2.59 -7.51
CA GLN A 261 -9.44 -2.14 -8.23
C GLN A 261 -9.10 -1.13 -9.33
N SER A 262 -7.93 -0.48 -9.27
CA SER A 262 -7.36 0.25 -10.42
C SER A 262 -7.07 -0.72 -11.55
N SER A 263 -7.56 -0.40 -12.74
CA SER A 263 -7.33 -1.23 -13.94
C SER A 263 -5.84 -1.36 -14.27
N ASN A 264 -5.10 -0.26 -14.10
CA ASN A 264 -3.65 -0.20 -14.31
C ASN A 264 -2.89 -1.05 -13.30
N LYS A 265 -3.18 -0.88 -12.00
CA LYS A 265 -2.51 -1.61 -10.92
C LYS A 265 -2.86 -3.08 -10.94
N TYR A 266 -4.11 -3.43 -11.24
CA TYR A 266 -4.53 -4.81 -11.41
C TYR A 266 -3.83 -5.48 -12.60
N THR A 267 -3.70 -4.79 -13.74
CA THR A 267 -2.94 -5.32 -14.88
C THR A 267 -1.48 -5.56 -14.52
N GLN A 268 -0.84 -4.62 -13.82
CA GLN A 268 0.53 -4.80 -13.32
C GLN A 268 0.63 -5.98 -12.36
N TYR A 269 -0.35 -6.15 -11.47
CA TYR A 269 -0.42 -7.30 -10.58
C TYR A 269 -0.51 -8.63 -11.35
N VAL A 270 -1.36 -8.73 -12.37
CA VAL A 270 -1.48 -9.94 -13.20
C VAL A 270 -0.15 -10.28 -13.88
N LEU A 271 0.55 -9.27 -14.42
CA LEU A 271 1.88 -9.45 -15.01
C LEU A 271 2.93 -9.87 -13.95
N LEU A 272 2.89 -9.25 -12.78
CA LEU A 272 3.78 -9.57 -11.66
C LEU A 272 3.56 -10.99 -11.14
N ARG A 273 2.29 -11.41 -11.04
CA ARG A 273 1.89 -12.77 -10.64
C ARG A 273 2.37 -13.81 -11.64
N LYS A 274 2.30 -13.54 -12.95
CA LYS A 274 2.89 -14.40 -13.99
C LYS A 274 4.40 -14.55 -13.81
N ALA A 275 5.11 -13.47 -13.53
CA ALA A 275 6.55 -13.52 -13.26
C ALA A 275 6.84 -14.32 -11.97
N PHE A 276 6.03 -14.13 -10.92
CA PHE A 276 6.14 -14.90 -9.69
C PHE A 276 5.94 -16.40 -9.92
N LEU A 277 4.96 -16.82 -10.73
CA LEU A 277 4.76 -18.23 -11.09
C LEU A 277 5.97 -18.81 -11.84
N LEU A 278 6.55 -18.08 -12.80
CA LEU A 278 7.79 -18.50 -13.47
C LEU A 278 8.95 -18.67 -12.47
N MET A 279 8.98 -17.84 -11.42
CA MET A 279 9.96 -17.96 -10.34
C MET A 279 9.67 -19.17 -9.43
N GLN A 280 8.41 -19.38 -9.04
CA GLN A 280 7.92 -20.50 -8.23
C GLN A 280 8.29 -21.85 -8.87
N HIS A 281 8.08 -21.99 -10.17
CA HIS A 281 8.41 -23.21 -10.93
C HIS A 281 9.88 -23.26 -11.40
N LYS A 282 10.73 -22.35 -10.90
CA LYS A 282 12.17 -22.26 -11.25
C LYS A 282 12.45 -22.07 -12.76
N LYS A 283 11.45 -21.73 -13.57
CA LYS A 283 11.60 -21.48 -15.02
C LYS A 283 12.51 -20.29 -15.33
N HIS A 284 12.67 -19.36 -14.39
CA HIS A 284 13.62 -18.25 -14.49
C HIS A 284 15.11 -18.65 -14.54
N LEU A 285 15.44 -19.92 -14.29
CA LEU A 285 16.82 -20.44 -14.33
C LEU A 285 17.27 -20.83 -15.75
N ILE A 286 16.35 -20.89 -16.72
CA ILE A 286 16.64 -21.19 -18.13
C ILE A 286 16.42 -19.95 -19.02
N PRO A 287 17.13 -19.82 -20.17
CA PRO A 287 17.08 -18.64 -21.02
C PRO A 287 15.66 -18.24 -21.45
N GLU A 288 14.86 -19.22 -21.88
CA GLU A 288 13.48 -18.99 -22.34
C GLU A 288 12.59 -18.40 -21.23
N GLY A 289 12.66 -18.97 -20.02
CA GLY A 289 11.86 -18.50 -18.89
C GLY A 289 12.32 -17.13 -18.38
N LEU A 290 13.63 -16.85 -18.42
CA LEU A 290 14.16 -15.53 -18.10
C LEU A 290 13.71 -14.48 -19.14
N ALA A 291 13.78 -14.79 -20.44
CA ALA A 291 13.30 -13.91 -21.50
C ALA A 291 11.80 -13.58 -21.35
N LYS A 292 10.98 -14.55 -20.90
CA LYS A 292 9.57 -14.29 -20.55
C LYS A 292 9.44 -13.28 -19.41
N ILE A 293 10.25 -13.40 -18.36
CA ILE A 293 10.24 -12.43 -17.25
C ILE A 293 10.68 -11.04 -17.71
N GLU A 294 11.67 -10.94 -18.59
CA GLU A 294 12.13 -9.67 -19.17
C GLU A 294 11.03 -8.97 -19.97
N LYS A 295 10.27 -9.72 -20.76
CA LYS A 295 9.10 -9.20 -21.47
C LYS A 295 8.03 -8.69 -20.50
N LEU A 296 7.71 -9.45 -19.45
CA LEU A 296 6.75 -9.02 -18.41
C LEU A 296 7.21 -7.75 -17.69
N GLN A 297 8.50 -7.67 -17.34
CA GLN A 297 9.09 -6.50 -16.70
C GLN A 297 9.02 -5.24 -17.59
N THR A 298 9.25 -5.42 -18.89
CA THR A 298 9.14 -4.34 -19.88
C THR A 298 7.69 -3.84 -19.94
N GLN A 299 6.72 -4.75 -20.01
CA GLN A 299 5.29 -4.41 -20.01
C GLN A 299 4.88 -3.64 -18.76
N ILE A 300 5.32 -4.07 -17.57
CA ILE A 300 5.06 -3.36 -16.31
C ILE A 300 5.68 -1.96 -16.32
N SER A 301 6.89 -1.83 -16.88
CA SER A 301 7.63 -0.55 -16.90
C SER A 301 6.97 0.53 -17.77
N LEU A 302 6.21 0.15 -18.80
CA LEU A 302 5.49 1.09 -19.66
C LEU A 302 4.48 1.95 -18.88
N PHE A 303 3.79 1.36 -17.89
CA PHE A 303 2.87 2.10 -17.00
C PHE A 303 3.56 3.23 -16.21
N TYR A 304 4.87 3.10 -15.95
CA TYR A 304 5.64 4.11 -15.22
C TYR A 304 6.37 5.11 -16.14
N ALA A 305 6.67 4.71 -17.38
CA ALA A 305 7.31 5.59 -18.36
C ALA A 305 6.41 6.78 -18.72
N ASP A 306 5.11 6.53 -18.83
CA ASP A 306 4.12 7.57 -19.11
C ASP A 306 3.91 8.53 -17.94
N LEU A 307 4.16 8.11 -16.70
CA LEU A 307 4.14 8.97 -15.51
C LEU A 307 5.37 9.89 -15.42
N LYS A 308 6.55 9.40 -15.83
CA LYS A 308 7.81 10.18 -15.78
C LYS A 308 7.85 11.30 -16.82
N LYS A 309 7.29 11.08 -18.01
CA LYS A 309 7.15 12.12 -19.05
C LYS A 309 6.29 13.32 -18.62
N GLN A 310 5.51 13.18 -17.53
CA GLN A 310 4.62 14.22 -17.01
C GLN A 310 5.24 15.11 -15.93
N LYS A 311 6.47 14.83 -15.47
CA LYS A 311 7.18 15.66 -14.49
C LYS A 311 8.23 16.65 -15.07
N PRO A 312 7.97 17.44 -16.14
CA PRO A 312 8.71 18.67 -16.34
C PRO A 312 7.96 19.85 -15.69
N GLY A 313 8.52 20.41 -14.61
CA GLY A 313 8.27 21.76 -14.11
C GLY A 313 6.88 22.09 -13.52
N SER A 314 6.78 22.12 -12.18
CA SER A 314 6.09 23.19 -11.43
C SER A 314 6.10 22.86 -9.93
N MET A 315 7.13 23.34 -9.23
CA MET A 315 7.02 23.62 -7.80
C MET A 315 6.80 25.14 -7.68
N GLN A 316 5.58 25.59 -8.00
CA GLN A 316 5.11 26.89 -7.51
C GLN A 316 4.08 26.57 -6.42
N LYS A 317 4.45 27.03 -5.23
CA LYS A 317 3.71 26.94 -3.97
C LYS A 317 2.30 27.53 -4.17
N LEU A 318 1.30 26.81 -3.66
CA LEU A 318 0.13 27.41 -3.03
C LEU A 318 0.33 27.28 -1.53
#